data_AF-A0A7S3HUU4-F1
#
_entry.id   AF-A0A7S3HUU4-F1
#
_cell.length_a   1.000
_cell.length_b   1.000
_cell.length_c   1.000
_cell.angle_alpha   90.00
_cell.angle_beta   90.00
_cell.angle_gamma   90.00
#
_symmetry.space_group_name_H-M   'P 1'
#
loop_
_entity.id
_entity.type
_entity.pdbx_description
1 polymer ?
#
loop_
_entity_poly.entity_id
_entity_poly.type
_entity_poly.pdbx_seq_one_letter_code
_entity_poly.pdbx_strand_id
1 'polypeptide(L)'
;IANFPTACITTTVSGAVADDKWLQGDFITTVAKRGAAIIQARKLSSAASAANAVCDHIHDWLVGTASGKVVSMAVLGDGSYGIPKDICFSVPVTAKDGRWQ
;
A
#
# COMPACT_ATOMS: atom_id res chain seq x y z
N ILE A 1 -10.07 0.51 26.22
CA ILE A 1 -9.17 0.35 25.05
C ILE A 1 -8.44 1.68 24.90
N ALA A 2 -7.23 1.81 25.45
CA ALA A 2 -6.57 3.10 25.69
C ALA A 2 -5.73 3.62 24.49
N ASN A 3 -5.70 2.90 23.37
CA ASN A 3 -4.78 3.16 22.26
C ASN A 3 -5.47 3.40 20.91
N PHE A 4 -6.75 3.83 20.90
CA PHE A 4 -7.33 4.33 19.66
C PHE A 4 -6.83 5.76 19.42
N PRO A 5 -6.18 6.06 18.28
CA PRO A 5 -5.71 7.42 18.01
C PRO A 5 -6.91 8.37 17.89
N THR A 6 -6.97 9.34 18.80
CA THR A 6 -7.88 10.49 18.72
C THR A 6 -7.60 11.26 17.43
N ALA A 7 -8.64 11.66 16.69
CA ALA A 7 -8.49 12.53 15.53
C ALA A 7 -7.69 13.79 15.95
N CYS A 8 -6.63 14.12 15.19
CA CYS A 8 -5.58 15.15 15.41
C CYS A 8 -4.25 14.74 16.07
N ILE A 9 -4.07 13.53 16.62
CA ILE A 9 -2.72 13.09 17.03
C ILE A 9 -2.02 12.44 15.83
N THR A 10 -1.00 13.10 15.28
CA THR A 10 -0.15 12.55 14.21
C THR A 10 1.06 11.85 14.85
N THR A 11 0.89 10.59 15.24
CA THR A 11 2.02 9.74 15.68
C THR A 11 2.58 9.01 14.47
N THR A 12 3.91 8.89 14.37
CA THR A 12 4.53 8.04 13.35
C THR A 12 4.14 6.59 13.59
N VAL A 13 4.04 5.80 12.51
CA VAL A 13 3.73 4.36 12.63
C VAL A 13 4.74 3.64 13.52
N SER A 14 6.02 3.98 13.41
CA SER A 14 7.06 3.43 14.29
C SER A 14 6.83 3.79 15.76
N GLY A 15 6.46 5.03 16.07
CA GLY A 15 6.17 5.45 17.44
C GLY A 15 4.89 4.83 18.01
N ALA A 16 3.88 4.59 17.17
CA ALA A 16 2.62 3.96 17.58
C ALA A 16 2.76 2.45 17.80
N VAL A 17 3.54 1.77 16.97
CA VAL A 17 3.80 0.32 17.09
C VAL A 17 4.85 0.05 18.17
N ALA A 18 5.84 0.93 18.32
CA ALA A 18 6.93 0.85 19.30
C ALA A 18 7.71 -0.47 19.29
N ASP A 19 7.75 -1.17 18.15
CA ASP A 19 8.49 -2.42 17.94
C ASP A 19 9.12 -2.47 16.55
N ASP A 20 10.35 -1.95 16.45
CA ASP A 20 11.10 -1.93 15.18
C ASP A 20 11.47 -3.33 14.68
N LYS A 21 11.67 -4.30 15.57
CA LYS A 21 12.01 -5.68 15.18
C LYS A 21 10.83 -6.35 14.49
N TRP A 22 9.62 -6.16 15.03
CA TRP A 22 8.41 -6.65 14.41
C TRP A 22 8.15 -5.97 13.06
N LEU A 23 8.32 -4.64 12.98
CA LEU A 23 8.13 -3.87 11.74
C LEU A 23 9.09 -4.32 10.61
N GLN A 24 10.34 -4.63 10.94
CA GLN A 24 11.36 -5.04 9.97
C GLN A 24 11.37 -6.55 9.68
N GLY A 25 10.71 -7.36 10.50
CA GLY A 25 10.69 -8.83 10.37
C GLY A 25 9.30 -9.36 10.04
N ASP A 26 8.53 -9.62 11.09
CA ASP A 26 7.25 -10.33 11.01
C ASP A 26 6.22 -9.60 10.18
N PHE A 27 6.16 -8.26 10.28
CA PHE A 27 5.25 -7.44 9.50
C PHE A 27 5.48 -7.60 7.99
N ILE A 28 6.72 -7.39 7.52
CA ILE A 28 7.10 -7.54 6.11
C ILE A 28 6.81 -8.96 5.62
N THR A 29 7.19 -9.96 6.42
CA THR A 29 6.98 -11.37 6.10
C THR A 29 5.50 -11.71 5.97
N THR A 30 4.67 -11.19 6.87
CA THR A 30 3.23 -11.41 6.88
C THR A 30 2.56 -10.81 5.64
N VAL A 31 2.94 -9.58 5.25
CA VAL A 31 2.42 -8.93 4.04
C VAL A 31 2.81 -9.71 2.79
N ALA A 32 4.09 -10.07 2.65
CA ALA A 32 4.59 -10.82 1.50
C ALA A 32 3.93 -12.20 1.35
N LYS A 33 3.66 -12.89 2.48
CA LYS A 33 3.07 -14.24 2.49
C LYS A 33 1.54 -14.25 2.58
N ARG A 34 0.87 -13.09 2.56
CA ARG A 34 -0.59 -13.02 2.80
C ARG A 34 -1.40 -13.84 1.78
N GLY A 35 -1.03 -13.79 0.50
CA GLY A 35 -1.72 -14.57 -0.55
C GLY A 35 -1.65 -16.07 -0.30
N ALA A 36 -0.46 -16.58 0.06
CA ALA A 36 -0.26 -17.99 0.39
C ALA A 36 -1.07 -18.41 1.63
N ALA A 37 -1.12 -17.56 2.66
CA ALA A 37 -1.93 -17.83 3.85
C ALA A 37 -3.43 -17.92 3.53
N ILE A 38 -3.94 -17.09 2.63
CA ILE A 38 -5.34 -17.16 2.18
C ILE A 38 -5.61 -18.46 1.41
N ILE A 39 -4.71 -18.84 0.52
CA ILE A 39 -4.81 -20.10 -0.24
C ILE A 39 -4.81 -21.29 0.72
N GLN A 40 -3.94 -21.31 1.72
CA GLN A 40 -3.89 -22.39 2.70
C GLN A 40 -5.20 -22.48 3.51
N ALA A 41 -5.77 -21.36 3.92
CA ALA A 41 -6.98 -21.31 4.73
C ALA A 41 -8.25 -21.66 3.94
N ARG A 42 -8.38 -21.13 2.71
CA ARG A 42 -9.61 -21.24 1.91
C ARG A 42 -9.53 -22.28 0.81
N LYS A 43 -8.35 -22.81 0.52
CA LYS A 43 -8.01 -23.64 -0.67
C LYS A 43 -8.33 -22.96 -2.00
N LEU A 44 -8.54 -21.65 -1.97
CA LEU A 44 -8.94 -20.81 -3.09
C LEU A 44 -8.13 -19.52 -3.05
N SER A 45 -7.91 -18.90 -4.21
CA SER A 45 -7.19 -17.64 -4.30
C SER A 45 -7.95 -16.50 -3.63
N SER A 46 -7.23 -15.44 -3.28
CA SER A 46 -7.76 -14.19 -2.72
C SER A 46 -8.44 -13.31 -3.78
N ALA A 47 -9.32 -13.91 -4.60
CA ALA A 47 -9.91 -13.29 -5.78
C ALA A 47 -10.74 -12.03 -5.44
N ALA A 48 -11.56 -12.08 -4.40
CA ALA A 48 -12.42 -10.95 -4.01
C ALA A 48 -11.60 -9.72 -3.57
N SER A 49 -10.56 -9.91 -2.75
CA SER A 49 -9.68 -8.80 -2.34
C SER A 49 -8.82 -8.29 -3.48
N ALA A 50 -8.41 -9.16 -4.41
CA ALA A 50 -7.69 -8.74 -5.61
C ALA A 50 -8.59 -7.88 -6.52
N ALA A 51 -9.84 -8.29 -6.73
CA ALA A 51 -10.82 -7.50 -7.48
C ALA A 51 -11.07 -6.14 -6.82
N ASN A 52 -11.22 -6.10 -5.49
CA ASN A 52 -11.39 -4.84 -4.76
C ASN A 52 -10.17 -3.93 -4.94
N ALA A 53 -8.95 -4.47 -4.84
CA ALA A 53 -7.73 -3.69 -5.04
C ALA A 53 -7.63 -3.11 -6.46
N VAL A 54 -8.09 -3.84 -7.48
CA VAL A 54 -8.17 -3.32 -8.86
C VAL A 54 -9.19 -2.20 -8.97
N CYS A 55 -10.38 -2.36 -8.39
CA CYS A 55 -11.40 -1.30 -8.36
C CYS A 55 -10.87 -0.03 -7.69
N ASP A 56 -10.24 -0.17 -6.51
CA ASP A 56 -9.65 0.95 -5.77
C ASP A 56 -8.54 1.62 -6.58
N HIS A 57 -7.69 0.84 -7.25
CA HIS A 57 -6.60 1.36 -8.08
C HIS A 57 -7.11 2.19 -9.26
N ILE A 58 -8.10 1.68 -10.00
CA ILE A 58 -8.68 2.39 -11.15
C ILE A 58 -9.47 3.62 -10.68
N HIS A 59 -10.19 3.51 -9.56
CA HIS A 59 -10.88 4.64 -8.96
C HIS A 59 -9.90 5.76 -8.59
N ASP A 60 -8.86 5.44 -7.80
CA ASP A 60 -7.89 6.43 -7.35
C ASP A 60 -7.14 7.03 -8.54
N TRP A 61 -6.84 6.26 -9.59
CA TRP A 61 -6.21 6.80 -10.80
C TRP A 61 -7.11 7.78 -11.57
N LEU A 62 -8.37 7.40 -11.83
CA LEU A 62 -9.27 8.19 -12.68
C LEU A 62 -9.92 9.37 -11.95
N VAL A 63 -10.40 9.12 -10.72
CA VAL A 63 -11.11 10.10 -9.90
C VAL A 63 -10.14 10.96 -9.09
N GLY A 64 -8.96 10.40 -8.78
CA GLY A 64 -7.93 11.04 -7.97
C GLY A 64 -7.91 10.53 -6.53
N THR A 65 -6.76 10.71 -5.89
CA THR A 65 -6.56 10.43 -4.47
C THR A 65 -7.05 11.59 -3.60
N ALA A 66 -7.62 11.27 -2.44
CA ALA A 66 -7.96 12.28 -1.44
C ALA A 66 -6.75 13.14 -1.03
N SER A 67 -6.98 14.39 -0.63
CA SER A 67 -5.90 15.29 -0.21
C SER A 67 -5.08 14.69 0.92
N GLY A 68 -3.76 14.63 0.73
CA GLY A 68 -2.82 14.03 1.69
C GLY A 68 -2.79 12.50 1.69
N LYS A 69 -3.59 11.82 0.87
CA LYS A 69 -3.55 10.36 0.69
C LYS A 69 -2.53 10.02 -0.40
N VAL A 70 -1.58 9.16 -0.05
CA VAL A 70 -0.64 8.54 -0.98
C VAL A 70 -1.06 7.09 -1.19
N VAL A 71 -0.94 6.61 -2.42
CA VAL A 71 -1.25 5.22 -2.81
C VAL A 71 -0.02 4.59 -3.45
N SER A 72 0.04 3.26 -3.45
CA SER A 72 1.08 2.52 -4.17
C SER A 72 0.58 2.17 -5.57
N MET A 73 1.31 2.59 -6.60
CA MET A 73 1.01 2.23 -7.99
C MET A 73 2.30 1.76 -8.67
N ALA A 74 2.20 0.66 -9.44
CA ALA A 74 3.26 0.21 -10.31
C ALA A 74 3.20 1.02 -11.61
N VAL A 75 4.21 1.86 -11.82
CA VAL A 75 4.27 2.81 -12.95
C VAL A 75 5.60 2.64 -13.68
N LEU A 76 5.66 3.10 -14.94
CA LEU A 76 6.92 3.14 -15.67
C LEU A 76 7.86 4.14 -15.01
N GLY A 77 8.99 3.65 -14.53
CA GLY A 77 10.00 4.44 -13.86
C GLY A 77 10.53 5.55 -14.76
N ASP A 78 10.60 6.75 -14.22
CA ASP A 78 11.15 7.95 -14.87
C ASP A 78 12.60 8.25 -14.45
N GLY A 79 13.19 7.39 -13.61
CA GLY A 79 14.50 7.59 -12.98
C GLY A 79 14.42 7.96 -11.50
N SER A 80 13.22 8.21 -10.96
CA SER A 80 13.01 8.55 -9.55
C SER A 80 13.53 7.46 -8.61
N TYR A 81 14.01 7.88 -7.44
CA TYR A 81 14.59 7.01 -6.41
C TYR A 81 15.78 6.14 -6.89
N GLY A 82 16.41 6.48 -8.02
CA GLY A 82 17.47 5.68 -8.62
C GLY A 82 16.98 4.40 -9.30
N ILE A 83 15.66 4.25 -9.49
CA ILE A 83 15.06 3.14 -10.23
C ILE A 83 15.36 3.34 -11.72
N PRO A 84 15.83 2.31 -12.45
CA PRO A 84 16.08 2.45 -13.88
C PRO A 84 14.81 2.86 -14.65
N LYS A 85 15.00 3.68 -15.69
CA LYS A 85 13.90 4.10 -16.56
C LYS A 85 13.26 2.90 -17.24
N ASP A 86 11.98 3.05 -17.57
CA ASP A 86 11.17 2.09 -18.32
C ASP A 86 10.96 0.74 -17.62
N ILE A 87 11.29 0.64 -16.33
CA ILE A 87 10.91 -0.50 -15.47
C ILE A 87 9.58 -0.18 -14.79
N CYS A 88 8.62 -1.10 -14.87
CA CYS A 88 7.40 -1.03 -14.08
C CYS A 88 7.71 -1.33 -12.61
N PHE A 89 7.64 -0.32 -11.75
CA PHE A 89 7.98 -0.44 -10.33
C PHE A 89 6.95 0.27 -9.45
N SER A 90 6.69 -0.28 -8.26
CA SER A 90 5.74 0.30 -7.31
C SER A 90 6.37 1.47 -6.56
N VAL A 91 5.81 2.66 -6.71
CA VAL A 91 6.23 3.88 -6.01
C VAL A 91 5.04 4.54 -5.31
N PRO A 92 5.29 5.33 -4.25
CA PRO A 92 4.26 6.15 -3.63
C PRO A 92 3.85 7.28 -4.59
N VAL A 93 2.56 7.37 -4.93
CA VAL A 93 2.03 8.42 -5.81
C VAL A 93 0.77 9.05 -5.23
N THR A 94 0.47 10.25 -5.73
CA THR A 94 -0.86 10.85 -5.67
C THR A 94 -1.44 10.86 -7.08
N ALA A 95 -2.76 10.74 -7.20
CA ALA A 95 -3.43 10.80 -8.51
C ALA A 95 -4.43 11.95 -8.56
N LYS A 96 -4.49 12.61 -9.71
CA LYS A 96 -5.43 13.70 -9.99
C LYS A 96 -5.67 13.80 -11.49
N ASP A 97 -6.94 13.96 -11.88
CA ASP A 97 -7.35 14.18 -13.28
C ASP A 97 -6.78 13.11 -14.26
N GLY A 98 -6.78 11.84 -13.84
CA GLY A 98 -6.26 10.72 -14.64
C GLY A 98 -4.73 10.64 -14.74
N ARG A 99 -3.99 11.45 -13.98
CA ARG A 99 -2.53 11.46 -13.93
C ARG A 99 -2.04 11.09 -12.54
N TRP A 100 -0.97 10.32 -12.47
CA TRP A 100 -0.24 10.03 -11.23
C TRP A 100 1.03 10.89 -11.17
N GLN A 101 1.46 11.24 -9.96
CA GLN A 101 2.67 12.00 -9.66
C GLN A 101 3.25 11.57 -8.31
#